data_AF-A0A6C0LP08-F1
#
_entry.id   AF-A0A6C0LP08-F1
#
_cell.length_a   1.000
_cell.length_b   1.000
_cell.length_c   1.000
_cell.angle_alpha   90.00
_cell.angle_beta   90.00
_cell.angle_gamma   90.00
#
_symmetry.space_group_name_H-M   'P 1'
#
loop_
_entity.id
_entity.type
_entity.pdbx_description
1 polymer ?
#
loop_
_entity_poly.entity_id
_entity_poly.type
_entity_poly.pdbx_seq_one_letter_code
_entity_poly.pdbx_strand_id
1 'polypeptide(L)'
;MSSPSSFIQHKMNEYDNIDEKPNIFSDKITKQYPPPTEFSQKLMELAQKLPHVYESFEKSFVLHHKNPNDNEYKQIYEGDKRNLEGIINDGFLLENDVTNNIRHLNVNLEKIYAEIEILKKENKRLKRKAMLFNNSANTSDEMFDNYKEFYEIQYLRNWAVVLAIIIVIVTISKVFKSKQFKV
;
A
#
# COMPACT_ATOMS: atom_id res chain seq x y z
N MET A 1 11.51 13.32 32.00
CA MET A 1 11.34 11.98 31.38
C MET A 1 10.02 12.00 30.65
N SER A 2 10.04 12.02 29.33
CA SER A 2 8.83 12.03 28.49
C SER A 2 8.07 10.72 28.71
N SER A 3 6.80 10.80 29.10
CA SER A 3 5.97 9.60 29.30
C SER A 3 5.96 8.75 28.03
N PRO A 4 6.10 7.41 28.10
CA PRO A 4 6.05 6.51 26.94
C PRO A 4 4.81 6.73 26.05
N SER A 5 3.72 7.21 26.66
CA SER A 5 2.47 7.62 26.00
C SER A 5 2.67 8.70 24.91
N SER A 6 3.48 9.74 25.14
CA SER A 6 3.58 10.87 24.21
C SER A 6 4.39 10.55 22.95
N PHE A 7 5.39 9.66 23.07
CA PHE A 7 6.20 9.21 21.94
C PHE A 7 5.40 8.27 21.02
N ILE A 8 4.53 7.46 21.60
CA ILE A 8 3.66 6.53 20.87
C ILE A 8 2.48 7.27 20.22
N GLN A 9 1.88 8.26 20.88
CA GLN A 9 0.83 9.12 20.30
C GLN A 9 1.35 9.89 19.07
N HIS A 10 2.58 10.41 19.14
CA HIS A 10 3.23 11.08 18.01
C HIS A 10 3.47 10.11 16.84
N LYS A 11 3.88 8.86 17.11
CA LYS A 11 4.05 7.82 16.09
C LYS A 11 2.71 7.43 15.46
N MET A 12 1.62 7.34 16.23
CA MET A 12 0.28 7.04 15.70
C MET A 12 -0.24 8.15 14.78
N ASN A 13 -0.06 9.42 15.16
CA ASN A 13 -0.42 10.55 14.29
C ASN A 13 0.42 10.59 13.00
N GLU A 14 1.65 10.07 13.02
CA GLU A 14 2.51 9.90 11.84
C GLU A 14 2.01 8.77 10.92
N TYR A 15 1.30 7.76 11.46
CA TYR A 15 0.67 6.68 10.69
C TYR A 15 -0.72 7.04 10.13
N ASP A 16 -1.42 8.04 10.67
CA ASP A 16 -2.69 8.50 10.10
C ASP A 16 -2.49 9.48 8.92
N ASN A 17 -1.25 9.96 8.69
CA ASN A 17 -0.89 10.91 7.63
C ASN A 17 -0.26 10.22 6.39
N ILE A 18 -0.70 9.00 6.06
CA ILE A 18 -0.15 8.20 4.92
C ILE A 18 -0.75 8.63 3.58
N ASP A 19 -1.79 9.47 3.58
CA ASP A 19 -2.49 9.91 2.36
C ASP A 19 -1.62 10.77 1.42
N GLU A 20 -0.43 11.21 1.86
CA GLU A 20 0.51 12.02 1.08
C GLU A 20 1.70 11.27 0.45
N LYS A 21 1.77 9.93 0.53
CA LYS A 21 2.84 9.20 -0.17
C LYS A 21 2.58 9.18 -1.68
N PRO A 22 3.54 9.61 -2.53
CA PRO A 22 3.40 9.50 -3.98
C PRO A 22 3.08 8.06 -4.35
N ASN A 23 2.19 7.87 -5.31
CA ASN A 23 1.74 6.56 -5.75
C ASN A 23 2.87 5.85 -6.52
N ILE A 24 3.85 5.31 -5.78
CA ILE A 24 5.02 4.57 -6.31
C ILE A 24 4.56 3.40 -7.20
N PHE A 25 3.33 2.91 -6.99
CA PHE A 25 2.73 1.85 -7.79
C PHE A 25 2.32 2.31 -9.19
N SER A 26 1.67 3.47 -9.34
CA SER A 26 1.27 3.96 -10.67
C SER A 26 2.48 4.17 -11.57
N ASP A 27 3.57 4.70 -11.01
CA ASP A 27 4.81 5.00 -11.75
C ASP A 27 5.61 3.75 -12.18
N LYS A 28 5.49 2.63 -11.45
CA LYS A 28 6.12 1.37 -11.85
C LYS A 28 5.37 0.68 -12.97
N ILE A 29 4.03 0.75 -12.97
CA ILE A 29 3.20 0.14 -14.02
C ILE A 29 3.33 0.92 -15.33
N THR A 30 3.30 2.27 -15.30
CA THR A 30 3.39 3.09 -16.52
C THR A 30 4.74 3.04 -17.22
N LYS A 31 5.84 2.74 -16.51
CA LYS A 31 7.18 2.61 -17.13
C LYS A 31 7.41 1.27 -17.83
N GLN A 32 6.59 0.25 -17.54
CA GLN A 32 6.81 -1.11 -18.03
C GLN A 32 6.13 -1.37 -19.39
N TYR A 33 5.17 -0.53 -19.79
CA TYR A 33 4.40 -0.72 -21.01
C TYR A 33 4.46 0.51 -21.92
N PRO A 34 4.55 0.32 -23.25
CA PRO A 34 4.46 1.43 -24.19
C PRO A 34 3.12 2.16 -24.02
N PRO A 35 3.12 3.50 -24.11
CA PRO A 35 1.91 4.28 -23.94
C PRO A 35 0.92 4.00 -25.09
N PRO A 36 -0.41 4.08 -24.86
CA PRO A 36 -1.41 3.91 -25.93
C PRO A 36 -1.19 4.84 -27.13
N THR A 37 -0.58 5.99 -26.91
CA THR A 37 -0.22 6.97 -27.93
C THR A 37 0.75 6.38 -28.98
N GLU A 38 1.67 5.50 -28.58
CA GLU A 38 2.64 4.89 -29.50
C GLU A 38 1.94 3.95 -30.50
N PHE A 39 1.00 3.12 -30.02
CA PHE A 39 0.20 2.26 -30.89
C PHE A 39 -0.71 3.08 -31.81
N SER A 40 -1.29 4.15 -31.28
CA SER A 40 -2.14 5.06 -32.05
C SER A 40 -1.37 5.75 -33.17
N GLN A 41 -0.12 6.15 -32.92
CA GLN A 41 0.78 6.72 -33.93
C GLN A 41 1.10 5.70 -35.03
N LYS A 42 1.52 4.48 -34.66
CA LYS A 42 1.80 3.41 -35.64
C LYS A 42 0.58 3.06 -36.48
N LEU A 43 -0.61 2.98 -35.86
CA LEU A 43 -1.87 2.75 -36.57
C LEU A 43 -2.17 3.90 -37.55
N MET A 44 -1.96 5.14 -37.14
CA MET A 44 -2.18 6.32 -37.98
C MET A 44 -1.22 6.34 -39.17
N GLU A 45 0.06 5.98 -38.98
CA GLU A 45 1.03 5.86 -40.06
C GLU A 45 0.62 4.79 -41.08
N LEU A 46 0.17 3.62 -40.62
CA LEU A 46 -0.33 2.56 -41.50
C LEU A 46 -1.59 3.01 -42.26
N ALA A 47 -2.53 3.65 -41.56
CA ALA A 47 -3.76 4.17 -42.15
C ALA A 47 -3.50 5.27 -43.20
N GLN A 48 -2.44 6.07 -43.02
CA GLN A 48 -2.04 7.09 -43.99
C GLN A 48 -1.35 6.51 -45.22
N LYS A 49 -0.54 5.44 -45.06
CA LYS A 49 0.19 4.80 -46.16
C LYS A 49 -0.70 3.92 -47.03
N LEU A 50 -1.70 3.26 -46.43
CA LEU A 50 -2.53 2.25 -47.08
C LEU A 50 -3.24 2.75 -48.37
N PRO A 51 -3.90 3.93 -48.42
CA PRO A 51 -4.60 4.37 -49.62
C PRO A 51 -3.69 4.49 -50.84
N HIS A 52 -2.51 5.07 -50.67
CA HIS A 52 -1.54 5.25 -51.74
C HIS A 52 -0.99 3.90 -52.24
N VAL A 53 -0.63 3.00 -51.32
CA VAL A 53 -0.11 1.68 -51.70
C VAL A 53 -1.19 0.83 -52.36
N TYR A 54 -2.44 0.94 -51.91
CA TYR A 54 -3.58 0.27 -52.53
C TYR A 54 -3.84 0.79 -53.95
N GLU A 55 -3.82 2.11 -54.17
CA GLU A 55 -4.00 2.70 -55.50
C GLU A 55 -2.89 2.28 -56.48
N SER A 56 -1.62 2.26 -56.03
CA SER A 56 -0.51 1.75 -56.84
C SER A 56 -0.71 0.28 -57.21
N PHE A 57 -1.06 -0.55 -56.23
CA PHE A 57 -1.35 -1.97 -56.44
C PHE A 57 -2.48 -2.19 -57.44
N GLU A 58 -3.58 -1.44 -57.34
CA GLU A 58 -4.70 -1.56 -58.28
C GLU A 58 -4.26 -1.26 -59.72
N LYS A 59 -3.51 -0.16 -59.91
CA LYS A 59 -2.98 0.23 -61.22
C LYS A 59 -2.03 -0.82 -61.80
N SER A 60 -1.07 -1.29 -61.01
CA SER A 60 -0.10 -2.28 -61.47
C SER A 60 -0.73 -3.66 -61.72
N PHE A 61 -1.75 -4.04 -60.94
CA PHE A 61 -2.56 -5.23 -61.18
C PHE A 61 -3.26 -5.17 -62.54
N VAL A 62 -3.94 -4.06 -62.85
CA VAL A 62 -4.63 -3.87 -64.14
C VAL A 62 -3.65 -3.89 -65.31
N LEU A 63 -2.51 -3.20 -65.19
CA LEU A 63 -1.48 -3.16 -66.24
C LEU A 63 -0.88 -4.54 -66.51
N HIS A 64 -0.54 -5.28 -65.45
CA HIS A 64 -0.02 -6.63 -65.56
C HIS A 64 -1.04 -7.59 -66.20
N HIS A 65 -2.31 -7.51 -65.80
CA HIS A 65 -3.36 -8.36 -66.38
C HIS A 65 -3.66 -8.05 -67.85
N LYS A 66 -3.61 -6.77 -68.25
CA LYS A 66 -3.82 -6.37 -69.65
C LYS A 66 -2.65 -6.75 -70.55
N ASN A 67 -1.44 -6.78 -70.01
CA ASN A 67 -0.20 -7.01 -70.76
C ASN A 67 0.66 -8.09 -70.06
N PRO A 68 0.21 -9.36 -70.04
CA PRO A 68 0.84 -10.41 -69.24
C PRO A 68 2.24 -10.83 -69.71
N ASN A 69 2.58 -10.54 -70.98
CA ASN A 69 3.89 -10.84 -71.56
C ASN A 69 4.93 -9.74 -71.31
N ASP A 70 4.52 -8.60 -70.74
CA ASP A 70 5.41 -7.51 -70.43
C ASP A 70 6.08 -7.74 -69.07
N ASN A 71 7.40 -7.89 -69.09
CA ASN A 71 8.19 -8.14 -67.90
C ASN A 71 8.27 -6.91 -66.98
N GLU A 72 8.17 -5.69 -67.51
CA GLU A 72 8.18 -4.46 -66.72
C GLU A 72 6.93 -4.37 -65.84
N TYR A 73 5.75 -4.57 -66.42
CA TYR A 73 4.50 -4.55 -65.65
C TYR A 73 4.42 -5.67 -64.61
N LYS A 74 5.00 -6.83 -64.90
CA LYS A 74 5.13 -7.92 -63.91
C LYS A 74 5.99 -7.49 -62.72
N GLN A 75 7.12 -6.84 -62.96
CA GLN A 75 8.02 -6.39 -61.88
C GLN A 75 7.38 -5.29 -61.02
N ILE A 76 6.68 -4.34 -61.63
CA ILE A 76 5.96 -3.28 -60.92
C ILE A 76 4.87 -3.90 -60.02
N TYR A 77 4.06 -4.81 -60.57
CA TYR A 77 3.03 -5.52 -59.80
C TYR A 77 3.59 -6.29 -58.61
N GLU A 78 4.66 -7.06 -58.78
CA GLU A 78 5.31 -7.79 -57.67
C GLU A 78 5.95 -6.84 -56.64
N GLY A 79 6.35 -5.63 -57.06
CA GLY A 79 6.79 -4.57 -56.15
C GLY A 79 5.65 -4.05 -55.28
N ASP A 80 4.56 -3.62 -55.92
CA ASP A 80 3.40 -3.07 -55.21
C ASP A 80 2.69 -4.11 -54.34
N LYS A 81 2.63 -5.37 -54.80
CA LYS A 81 2.13 -6.49 -54.01
C LYS A 81 2.92 -6.66 -52.72
N ARG A 82 4.26 -6.68 -52.79
CA ARG A 82 5.12 -6.77 -51.60
C ARG A 82 4.93 -5.58 -50.67
N ASN A 83 4.73 -4.37 -51.21
CA ASN A 83 4.44 -3.19 -50.39
C ASN A 83 3.12 -3.34 -49.64
N LEU A 84 2.06 -3.82 -50.31
CA LEU A 84 0.75 -4.06 -49.69
C LEU A 84 0.82 -5.16 -48.63
N GLU A 85 1.49 -6.28 -48.93
CA GLU A 85 1.75 -7.36 -47.98
C GLU A 85 2.54 -6.87 -46.76
N GLY A 86 3.49 -5.95 -46.96
CA GLY A 86 4.22 -5.29 -45.88
C GLY A 86 3.29 -4.54 -44.91
N ILE A 87 2.40 -3.69 -45.43
CA ILE A 87 1.43 -2.95 -44.60
C ILE A 87 0.50 -3.91 -43.83
N ILE A 88 0.04 -4.98 -44.49
CA ILE A 88 -0.82 -6.00 -43.86
C ILE A 88 -0.07 -6.67 -42.71
N ASN A 89 1.18 -7.09 -42.94
CA ASN A 89 2.01 -7.72 -41.91
C ASN A 89 2.28 -6.77 -40.73
N ASP A 90 2.61 -5.51 -40.99
CA ASP A 90 2.81 -4.49 -39.96
C ASP A 90 1.53 -4.28 -39.12
N GLY A 91 0.36 -4.30 -39.76
CA GLY A 91 -0.94 -4.26 -39.08
C GLY A 91 -1.18 -5.45 -38.16
N PHE A 92 -0.89 -6.67 -38.63
CA PHE A 92 -1.00 -7.89 -37.80
C PHE A 92 -0.02 -7.90 -36.64
N LEU A 93 1.22 -7.44 -36.85
CA LEU A 93 2.21 -7.33 -35.77
C LEU A 93 1.76 -6.31 -34.72
N LEU A 94 1.23 -5.16 -35.16
CA LEU A 94 0.67 -4.15 -34.28
C LEU A 94 -0.50 -4.68 -33.43
N GLU A 95 -1.43 -5.41 -34.05
CA GLU A 95 -2.56 -6.04 -33.36
C GLU A 95 -2.06 -7.04 -32.30
N ASN A 96 -1.10 -7.88 -32.67
CA ASN A 96 -0.51 -8.86 -31.77
C ASN A 96 0.21 -8.18 -30.60
N ASP A 97 0.97 -7.12 -30.86
CA ASP A 97 1.65 -6.35 -29.82
C ASP A 97 0.67 -5.70 -28.85
N VAL A 98 -0.40 -5.07 -29.36
CA VAL A 98 -1.46 -4.50 -28.51
C VAL A 98 -2.10 -5.58 -27.66
N THR A 99 -2.50 -6.69 -28.27
CA THR A 99 -3.15 -7.80 -27.57
C THR A 99 -2.24 -8.41 -26.50
N ASN A 100 -0.96 -8.60 -26.82
CA ASN A 100 0.03 -9.11 -25.88
C ASN A 100 0.23 -8.15 -24.72
N ASN A 101 0.35 -6.85 -24.97
CA ASN A 101 0.51 -5.85 -23.92
C ASN A 101 -0.71 -5.78 -23.00
N ILE A 102 -1.93 -5.81 -23.54
CA ILE A 102 -3.15 -5.88 -22.73
C ILE A 102 -3.16 -7.12 -21.85
N ARG A 103 -2.79 -8.28 -22.40
CA ARG A 103 -2.73 -9.54 -21.64
C ARG A 103 -1.73 -9.46 -20.50
N HIS A 104 -0.52 -8.97 -20.78
CA HIS A 104 0.52 -8.81 -19.76
C HIS A 104 0.12 -7.80 -18.69
N LEU A 105 -0.52 -6.69 -19.07
CA LEU A 105 -1.04 -5.69 -18.16
C LEU A 105 -2.08 -6.30 -17.22
N ASN A 106 -3.05 -7.05 -17.76
CA ASN A 106 -4.09 -7.71 -16.96
C ASN A 106 -3.49 -8.71 -15.96
N VAL A 107 -2.57 -9.58 -16.39
CA VAL A 107 -1.88 -10.53 -15.51
C VAL A 107 -1.13 -9.82 -14.38
N ASN A 108 -0.47 -8.70 -14.68
CA ASN A 108 0.25 -7.95 -13.66
C ASN A 108 -0.70 -7.19 -12.72
N LEU A 109 -1.81 -6.65 -13.22
CA LEU A 109 -2.85 -6.06 -12.38
C LEU A 109 -3.43 -7.08 -11.40
N GLU A 110 -3.74 -8.30 -11.86
CA GLU A 110 -4.23 -9.39 -10.99
C GLU A 110 -3.24 -9.72 -9.86
N LYS A 111 -1.94 -9.84 -10.18
CA LYS A 111 -0.90 -10.06 -9.17
C LYS A 111 -0.84 -8.94 -8.14
N ILE A 112 -0.93 -7.69 -8.61
CA ILE A 112 -0.92 -6.51 -7.73
C ILE A 112 -2.16 -6.49 -6.83
N TYR A 113 -3.35 -6.80 -7.36
CA TYR A 113 -4.55 -6.90 -6.53
C TYR A 113 -4.43 -7.95 -5.44
N ALA A 114 -3.87 -9.12 -5.78
CA ALA A 114 -3.60 -10.17 -4.79
C ALA A 114 -2.62 -9.71 -3.71
N GLU A 115 -1.54 -9.00 -4.08
CA GLU A 115 -0.58 -8.45 -3.13
C GLU A 115 -1.19 -7.38 -2.22
N ILE A 116 -2.03 -6.50 -2.78
CA ILE A 116 -2.79 -5.50 -2.01
C ILE A 116 -3.69 -6.17 -0.98
N GLU A 117 -4.38 -7.26 -1.33
CA GLU A 117 -5.20 -8.00 -0.37
C GLU A 117 -4.38 -8.60 0.78
N ILE A 118 -3.20 -9.15 0.48
CA ILE A 118 -2.28 -9.69 1.48
C ILE A 118 -1.83 -8.56 2.43
N LEU A 119 -1.39 -7.43 1.89
CA LEU A 119 -0.95 -6.28 2.68
C LEU A 119 -2.08 -5.70 3.54
N LYS A 120 -3.32 -5.65 3.02
CA LYS A 120 -4.50 -5.25 3.80
C LYS A 120 -4.76 -6.18 4.98
N LYS A 121 -4.67 -7.50 4.77
CA LYS A 121 -4.82 -8.51 5.84
C LYS A 121 -3.72 -8.35 6.89
N GLU A 122 -2.49 -8.14 6.47
CA GLU A 122 -1.35 -7.92 7.37
C GLU A 122 -1.50 -6.62 8.17
N ASN A 123 -1.86 -5.51 7.52
CA ASN A 123 -2.10 -4.25 8.20
C ASN A 123 -3.21 -4.40 9.26
N LYS A 124 -4.33 -5.05 8.94
CA LYS A 124 -5.39 -5.36 9.90
C LYS A 124 -4.88 -6.18 11.09
N ARG A 125 -3.99 -7.15 10.86
CA ARG A 125 -3.36 -7.96 11.91
C ARG A 125 -2.46 -7.11 12.80
N LEU A 126 -1.62 -6.25 12.22
CA LEU A 126 -0.72 -5.37 12.95
C LEU A 126 -1.49 -4.33 13.77
N LYS A 127 -2.54 -3.72 13.21
CA LYS A 127 -3.42 -2.78 13.92
C LYS A 127 -4.10 -3.44 15.13
N ARG A 128 -4.57 -4.69 15.00
CA ARG A 128 -5.10 -5.47 16.13
C ARG A 128 -4.04 -5.72 17.21
N LYS A 129 -2.83 -6.12 16.82
CA LYS A 129 -1.73 -6.33 17.78
C LYS A 129 -1.36 -5.05 18.52
N ALA A 130 -1.29 -3.91 17.82
CA ALA A 130 -1.03 -2.62 18.41
C ALA A 130 -2.13 -2.22 19.42
N MET A 131 -3.40 -2.43 19.06
CA MET A 131 -4.52 -2.17 19.97
C MET A 131 -4.49 -3.04 21.22
N LEU A 132 -4.19 -4.34 21.09
CA LEU A 132 -4.04 -5.23 22.25
C LEU A 132 -2.88 -4.80 23.16
N PHE A 133 -1.74 -4.42 22.58
CA PHE A 133 -0.60 -3.91 23.34
C PHE A 133 -0.96 -2.61 24.09
N ASN A 134 -1.64 -1.68 23.43
CA ASN A 134 -2.11 -0.45 24.05
C ASN A 134 -3.07 -0.71 25.22
N ASN A 135 -4.05 -1.59 25.03
CA ASN A 135 -5.00 -1.94 26.08
C ASN A 135 -4.30 -2.63 27.26
N SER A 136 -3.34 -3.52 26.99
CA SER A 136 -2.57 -4.18 28.04
C SER A 136 -1.67 -3.19 28.80
N ALA A 137 -1.05 -2.23 28.11
CA ALA A 137 -0.22 -1.20 28.74
C ALA A 137 -1.06 -0.31 29.66
N ASN A 138 -2.19 0.22 29.17
CA ASN A 138 -3.11 1.03 29.97
C ASN A 138 -3.64 0.27 31.20
N THR A 139 -3.98 -1.01 31.03
CA THR A 139 -4.43 -1.86 32.16
C THR A 139 -3.30 -2.07 33.17
N SER A 140 -2.05 -2.20 32.71
CA SER A 140 -0.90 -2.42 33.59
C SER A 140 -0.57 -1.16 34.40
N ASP A 141 -0.66 0.02 33.78
CA ASP A 141 -0.46 1.31 34.45
C ASP A 141 -1.55 1.55 35.51
N GLU A 142 -2.81 1.28 35.18
CA GLU A 142 -3.93 1.39 36.14
C GLU A 142 -3.79 0.38 37.30
N MET A 143 -3.35 -0.85 37.02
CA MET A 143 -3.06 -1.82 38.06
C MET A 143 -1.89 -1.36 38.96
N PHE A 144 -0.83 -0.80 38.38
CA PHE A 144 0.33 -0.31 39.14
C PHE A 144 -0.04 0.83 40.10
N ASP A 145 -0.82 1.80 39.63
CA ASP A 145 -1.28 2.92 40.45
C ASP A 145 -2.19 2.44 41.58
N ASN A 146 -3.13 1.53 41.29
CA ASN A 146 -3.98 0.90 42.30
C ASN A 146 -3.16 0.11 43.34
N TYR A 147 -2.11 -0.59 42.93
CA TYR A 147 -1.22 -1.28 43.87
C TYR A 147 -0.47 -0.30 44.77
N LYS A 148 0.05 0.80 44.21
CA LYS A 148 0.77 1.83 44.98
C LYS A 148 -0.15 2.48 46.01
N GLU A 149 -1.36 2.86 45.63
CA GLU A 149 -2.35 3.44 46.54
C GLU A 149 -2.68 2.45 47.68
N PHE A 150 -2.88 1.18 47.35
CA PHE A 150 -3.14 0.14 48.35
C PHE A 150 -1.98 -0.03 49.35
N TYR A 151 -0.73 0.05 48.88
CA TYR A 151 0.45 0.00 49.75
C TYR A 151 0.56 1.23 50.67
N GLU A 152 0.30 2.43 50.14
CA GLU A 152 0.35 3.67 50.93
C GLU A 152 -0.75 3.69 52.02
N ILE A 153 -1.97 3.27 51.69
CA ILE A 153 -3.09 3.14 52.65
C ILE A 153 -2.76 2.14 53.75
N GLN A 154 -2.20 0.97 53.40
CA GLN A 154 -1.80 -0.02 54.40
C GLN A 154 -0.67 0.46 55.30
N TYR A 155 0.33 1.16 54.74
CA TYR A 155 1.43 1.72 55.49
C TYR A 155 0.93 2.74 56.52
N LEU A 156 0.08 3.70 56.09
CA LEU A 156 -0.53 4.68 56.98
C LEU A 156 -1.39 4.04 58.06
N ARG A 157 -2.19 3.02 57.69
CA ARG A 157 -3.03 2.27 58.65
C ARG A 157 -2.18 1.56 59.71
N ASN A 158 -1.09 0.92 59.31
CA ASN A 158 -0.22 0.21 60.24
C ASN A 158 0.45 1.19 61.23
N TRP A 159 0.90 2.36 60.76
CA TRP A 159 1.43 3.41 61.63
C TRP A 159 0.38 4.00 62.58
N ALA A 160 -0.85 4.20 62.11
CA ALA A 160 -1.94 4.67 62.96
C ALA A 160 -2.25 3.68 64.09
N VAL A 161 -2.22 2.37 63.81
CA VAL A 161 -2.39 1.32 64.84
C VAL A 161 -1.26 1.34 65.86
N VAL A 162 0.00 1.48 65.42
CA VAL A 162 1.15 1.59 66.33
C VAL A 162 1.02 2.82 67.24
N LEU A 163 0.67 3.98 66.68
CA LEU A 163 0.47 5.20 67.46
C LEU A 163 -0.70 5.09 68.45
N ALA A 164 -1.81 4.45 68.04
CA ALA A 164 -2.94 4.22 68.92
C ALA A 164 -2.55 3.35 70.14
N ILE A 165 -1.77 2.29 69.92
CA ILE A 165 -1.26 1.44 71.01
C ILE A 165 -0.38 2.27 71.97
N ILE A 166 0.51 3.11 71.44
CA ILE A 166 1.36 3.98 72.26
C ILE A 166 0.52 4.94 73.11
N ILE A 167 -0.51 5.58 72.53
CA ILE A 167 -1.41 6.48 73.26
C ILE A 167 -2.15 5.74 74.38
N VAL A 168 -2.63 4.52 74.13
CA VAL A 168 -3.28 3.69 75.15
C VAL A 168 -2.31 3.35 76.28
N ILE A 169 -1.07 2.97 75.97
CA ILE A 169 -0.04 2.69 76.99
C ILE A 169 0.26 3.94 77.84
N VAL A 170 0.39 5.12 77.21
CA VAL A 170 0.67 6.39 77.90
C VAL A 170 -0.51 6.81 78.79
N THR A 171 -1.74 6.71 78.29
CA THR A 171 -2.95 7.08 79.06
C THR A 171 -3.13 6.18 80.28
N ILE A 172 -2.97 4.86 80.12
CA ILE A 172 -2.96 3.90 81.23
C ILE A 172 -1.86 4.28 82.24
N SER A 173 -0.63 4.49 81.77
CA SER A 173 0.51 4.84 82.63
C SER A 173 0.26 6.13 83.43
N LYS A 174 -0.36 7.16 82.83
CA LYS A 174 -0.71 8.41 83.51
C LYS A 174 -1.80 8.21 84.57
N VAL A 175 -2.86 7.46 84.26
CA VAL A 175 -3.95 7.18 85.19
C VAL A 175 -3.44 6.45 86.43
N PHE A 176 -2.62 5.41 86.24
CA PHE A 176 -2.09 4.62 87.36
C PHE A 176 -0.99 5.33 88.16
N LYS A 177 -0.15 6.17 87.52
CA LYS A 177 0.87 6.96 88.22
C LYS A 177 0.25 8.06 89.11
N SER A 178 -0.93 8.58 88.75
CA SER A 178 -1.64 9.58 89.58
C SER A 178 -2.26 9.02 90.88
N LYS A 179 -2.43 7.68 90.97
CA LYS A 179 -3.07 7.02 92.13
C LYS A 179 -2.09 6.54 93.21
N GLN A 180 -0.78 6.67 92.99
CA GLN A 180 0.26 6.25 93.94
C GLN A 180 0.96 7.48 94.56
N PHE A 181 0.20 8.33 95.27
CA PHE A 181 0.73 9.17 96.36
C PHE A 181 -0.42 9.77 97.19
N LYS A 182 -0.84 9.02 98.22
CA LYS A 182 -1.42 9.55 99.46
C LYS A 182 -1.39 8.40 100.48
N VAL A 183 -0.23 8.22 101.09
CA VAL A 183 -0.06 7.67 102.44
C VAL A 183 0.49 8.80 103.29
#